data_AF-S6W4Q4-F1
#
_entry.id   AF-S6W4Q4-F1
#
_cell.length_a   1.000
_cell.length_b   1.000
_cell.length_c   1.000
_cell.angle_alpha   90.00
_cell.angle_beta   90.00
_cell.angle_gamma   90.00
#
_symmetry.space_group_name_H-M   'P 1'
#
loop_
_entity.id
_entity.type
_entity.pdbx_description
1 polymer ?
#
loop_
_entity_poly.entity_id
_entity_poly.type
_entity_poly.pdbx_seq_one_letter_code
_entity_poly.pdbx_strand_id
1 'polypeptide(L)'
;MNILSPGIYLTNRLRFPAKFAVLAIIVVIPLIVLGLRVFNSLNSSIDTVAQERVGREYLHVVTPILRLSMLQRAATNRLLAGDASAAQDMVNNRGQLETAFNNLADMDARQGRTLETENRVQRLRDGARSLMDSVKPGLAQDEFFAQWNEQLAQTLNFIYYVSATSGMVLDEDYASLFMIDLSTIRMPREINVAGQIRGITAGLSTGQGLNVPMRGSLESLLKIELQFRAELEQSIRLLKRRAPELAARIGDPIATATSTMDSFRNDLSTYVKGTEFSVQQGQALSARGNVVVAGLYKAQDEIQTALQGELDARYDGLLRQREVVIAMCVVMGLLLLYAFCSIYRALRVAIDSLLGVTRRLADGDLSARAQVVSQDEIADIGNGLNAMAEAFASSISHMDRTSYELSDVAARLGTSIGLAKQSMNAQQAETEQVATAINEMTASVADVAQNTEGAAMAADAANTASRDGLRIMGQTHSTIQALAE
;
A
#
# COMPACT_ATOMS: atom_id res chain seq x y z
N MET A 1 35.86 -0.23 1.12
CA MET A 1 35.08 0.54 0.11
C MET A 1 33.77 0.96 0.75
N ASN A 2 33.49 2.26 0.83
CA ASN A 2 32.28 2.76 1.48
C ASN A 2 31.06 2.41 0.62
N ILE A 3 30.16 1.55 1.10
CA ILE A 3 28.95 1.09 0.38
C ILE A 3 28.03 2.27 -0.01
N LEU A 4 28.10 3.37 0.73
CA LEU A 4 27.33 4.59 0.51
C LEU A 4 27.92 5.53 -0.55
N SER A 5 29.16 5.30 -1.01
CA SER A 5 29.85 6.19 -1.95
C SER A 5 29.10 6.50 -3.24
N PRO A 6 28.47 5.53 -3.96
CA PRO A 6 27.68 5.84 -5.15
C PRO A 6 26.41 6.66 -4.82
N GLY A 7 25.77 6.38 -3.68
CA GLY A 7 24.60 7.13 -3.24
C GLY A 7 24.92 8.59 -2.92
N ILE A 8 26.02 8.83 -2.20
CA ILE A 8 26.50 10.18 -1.87
C ILE A 8 26.86 10.95 -3.15
N TYR A 9 27.54 10.29 -4.10
CA TYR A 9 27.93 10.89 -5.38
C TYR A 9 26.72 11.39 -6.19
N LEU A 10 25.66 10.58 -6.28
CA LEU A 10 24.42 10.96 -6.97
C LEU A 10 23.69 12.08 -6.23
N THR A 11 23.58 11.97 -4.91
CA THR A 11 22.82 12.91 -4.08
C THR A 11 23.46 14.30 -4.02
N ASN A 12 24.78 14.40 -4.12
CA ASN A 12 25.47 15.70 -4.11
C ASN A 12 25.28 16.53 -5.39
N ARG A 13 24.85 15.91 -6.50
CA ARG A 13 24.60 16.61 -7.78
C ARG A 13 23.16 17.06 -7.97
N LEU A 14 22.24 16.61 -7.12
CA LEU A 14 20.81 16.90 -7.23
C LEU A 14 20.41 18.06 -6.32
N ARG A 15 19.55 18.95 -6.82
CA ARG A 15 18.85 19.93 -5.97
C ARG A 15 17.84 19.23 -5.08
N PHE A 16 17.50 19.81 -3.93
CA PHE A 16 16.55 19.23 -2.97
C PHE A 16 15.24 18.68 -3.59
N PRO A 17 14.54 19.39 -4.51
CA PRO A 17 13.32 18.85 -5.13
C PRO A 17 13.55 17.51 -5.85
N ALA A 18 14.70 17.36 -6.51
CA ALA A 18 15.06 16.12 -7.21
C ALA A 18 15.44 14.99 -6.23
N LYS A 19 16.12 15.30 -5.11
CA LYS A 19 16.40 14.32 -4.05
C LYS A 19 15.12 13.75 -3.46
N PHE A 20 14.19 14.64 -3.14
CA PHE A 20 12.88 14.30 -2.61
C PHE A 20 12.08 13.50 -3.64
N ALA A 21 12.05 13.89 -4.91
CA ALA A 21 11.37 13.12 -5.97
C ALA A 21 11.92 11.69 -6.10
N VAL A 22 13.25 11.49 -6.02
CA VAL A 22 13.86 10.16 -6.05
C VAL A 22 13.42 9.31 -4.86
N LEU A 23 13.41 9.88 -3.64
CA LEU A 23 12.91 9.19 -2.44
C LEU A 23 11.43 8.82 -2.57
N ALA A 24 10.60 9.74 -3.07
CA ALA A 24 9.19 9.48 -3.32
C ALA A 24 9.02 8.32 -4.31
N ILE A 25 9.77 8.31 -5.42
CA ILE A 25 9.73 7.23 -6.41
C ILE A 25 10.11 5.88 -5.78
N ILE A 26 11.16 5.83 -4.97
CA ILE A 26 11.63 4.60 -4.30
C ILE A 26 10.56 4.02 -3.37
N VAL A 27 9.76 4.86 -2.70
CA VAL A 27 8.71 4.40 -1.78
C VAL A 27 7.40 4.12 -2.51
N VAL A 28 7.01 4.99 -3.44
CA VAL A 28 5.73 4.94 -4.13
C VAL A 28 5.67 3.79 -5.13
N ILE A 29 6.76 3.49 -5.86
CA ILE A 29 6.74 2.40 -6.85
C ILE A 29 6.43 1.04 -6.20
N PRO A 30 7.15 0.58 -5.15
CA PRO A 30 6.83 -0.69 -4.50
C PRO A 30 5.41 -0.73 -3.93
N LEU A 31 4.93 0.38 -3.36
CA LEU A 31 3.56 0.48 -2.84
C LEU A 31 2.51 0.36 -3.95
N ILE A 32 2.73 1.02 -5.08
CA ILE A 32 1.84 0.90 -6.26
C ILE A 32 1.86 -0.54 -6.79
N VAL A 33 3.04 -1.15 -6.92
CA VAL A 33 3.16 -2.53 -7.42
C VAL A 33 2.45 -3.51 -6.49
N LEU A 34 2.62 -3.37 -5.18
CA LEU A 34 1.94 -4.20 -4.18
C LEU A 34 0.42 -3.96 -4.21
N GLY A 35 -0.01 -2.70 -4.28
CA GLY A 35 -1.41 -2.33 -4.39
C GLY A 35 -2.08 -2.90 -5.65
N LEU A 36 -1.42 -2.79 -6.80
CA LEU A 36 -1.90 -3.38 -8.06
C LEU A 36 -1.96 -4.91 -8.00
N ARG A 37 -0.98 -5.57 -7.36
CA ARG A 37 -1.00 -7.02 -7.15
C ARG A 37 -2.21 -7.47 -6.34
N VAL A 38 -2.46 -6.82 -5.20
CA VAL A 38 -3.63 -7.12 -4.34
C VAL A 38 -4.93 -6.81 -5.08
N PHE A 39 -4.99 -5.68 -5.78
CA PHE A 39 -6.16 -5.28 -6.56
C PHE A 39 -6.49 -6.30 -7.67
N ASN A 40 -5.49 -6.73 -8.44
CA ASN A 40 -5.67 -7.73 -9.49
C ASN A 40 -6.07 -9.10 -8.92
N SER A 41 -5.50 -9.48 -7.76
CA SER A 41 -5.89 -10.72 -7.06
C SER A 41 -7.35 -10.69 -6.62
N LEU A 42 -7.80 -9.57 -6.04
CA LEU A 42 -9.20 -9.39 -5.64
C LEU A 42 -10.11 -9.36 -6.87
N ASN A 43 -9.73 -8.68 -7.95
CA ASN A 43 -10.54 -8.63 -9.16
C ASN A 43 -10.69 -10.01 -9.79
N SER A 44 -9.59 -10.78 -9.88
CA SER A 44 -9.65 -12.17 -10.36
C SER A 44 -10.58 -13.03 -9.49
N SER A 45 -10.55 -12.85 -8.16
CA SER A 45 -11.43 -13.59 -7.24
C SER A 45 -12.90 -13.20 -7.42
N ILE A 46 -13.16 -11.90 -7.62
CA ILE A 46 -14.50 -11.36 -7.91
C ILE A 46 -15.02 -11.93 -9.24
N ASP A 47 -14.17 -11.96 -10.26
CA ASP A 47 -14.51 -12.48 -11.58
C ASP A 47 -14.83 -13.98 -11.52
N THR A 48 -14.08 -14.77 -10.74
CA THR A 48 -14.38 -16.19 -10.48
C THR A 48 -15.74 -16.36 -9.83
N VAL A 49 -16.03 -15.68 -8.72
CA VAL A 49 -17.33 -15.79 -8.04
C VAL A 49 -18.47 -15.25 -8.92
N ALA A 50 -18.22 -14.25 -9.77
CA ALA A 50 -19.20 -13.78 -10.73
C ALA A 50 -19.55 -14.86 -11.76
N GLN A 51 -18.57 -15.61 -12.27
CA GLN A 51 -18.80 -16.75 -13.16
C GLN A 51 -19.56 -17.88 -12.46
N GLU A 52 -19.23 -18.17 -11.20
CA GLU A 52 -19.95 -19.15 -10.38
C GLU A 52 -21.43 -18.78 -10.22
N ARG A 53 -21.73 -17.49 -10.00
CA ARG A 53 -23.12 -16.98 -9.91
C ARG A 53 -23.89 -17.15 -11.22
N VAL A 54 -23.24 -16.92 -12.37
CA VAL A 54 -23.80 -17.18 -13.70
C VAL A 54 -24.07 -18.68 -13.87
N GLY A 55 -23.11 -19.53 -13.52
CA GLY A 55 -23.29 -20.99 -13.53
C GLY A 55 -24.48 -21.42 -12.68
N ARG A 56 -24.60 -20.90 -11.45
CA ARG A 56 -25.73 -21.18 -10.55
C ARG A 56 -27.06 -20.71 -11.13
N GLU A 57 -27.11 -19.54 -11.76
CA GLU A 57 -28.32 -19.06 -12.44
C GLU A 57 -28.70 -20.01 -13.59
N TYR A 58 -27.72 -20.47 -14.34
CA TYR A 58 -27.91 -21.44 -15.41
C TYR A 58 -28.44 -22.79 -14.86
N LEU A 59 -27.88 -23.28 -13.75
CA LEU A 59 -28.36 -24.48 -13.04
C LEU A 59 -29.80 -24.34 -12.55
N HIS A 60 -30.19 -23.17 -12.07
CA HIS A 60 -31.57 -22.89 -11.66
C HIS A 60 -32.56 -23.04 -12.83
N VAL A 61 -32.14 -22.69 -14.05
CA VAL A 61 -32.96 -22.85 -15.26
C VAL A 61 -32.94 -24.28 -15.81
N VAL A 62 -31.83 -25.00 -15.68
CA VAL A 62 -31.72 -26.40 -16.16
C VAL A 62 -32.40 -27.39 -15.21
N THR A 63 -32.43 -27.12 -13.91
CA THR A 63 -33.00 -28.06 -12.90
C THR A 63 -34.48 -28.42 -13.18
N PRO A 64 -35.37 -27.48 -13.52
CA PRO A 64 -36.72 -27.78 -13.95
C PRO A 64 -36.78 -28.74 -15.15
N ILE A 65 -35.87 -28.63 -16.13
CA ILE A 65 -35.84 -29.52 -17.30
C ILE A 65 -35.56 -30.95 -16.86
N LEU A 66 -34.59 -31.16 -15.97
CA LEU A 66 -34.29 -32.48 -15.42
C LEU A 66 -35.52 -33.07 -14.70
N ARG A 67 -36.14 -32.29 -13.81
CA ARG A 67 -37.35 -32.68 -13.07
C ARG A 67 -38.51 -33.02 -14.01
N LEU A 68 -38.83 -32.13 -14.94
CA LEU A 68 -39.93 -32.30 -15.88
C LEU A 68 -39.68 -33.46 -16.85
N SER A 69 -38.43 -33.74 -17.23
CA SER A 69 -38.08 -34.92 -18.03
C SER A 69 -38.30 -36.22 -17.24
N MET A 70 -37.99 -36.26 -15.94
CA MET A 70 -38.31 -37.40 -15.08
C MET A 70 -39.82 -37.61 -14.93
N LEU A 71 -40.60 -36.53 -14.84
CA LEU A 71 -42.06 -36.58 -14.80
C LEU A 71 -42.64 -37.05 -16.15
N GLN A 72 -42.07 -36.59 -17.27
CA GLN A 72 -42.48 -37.01 -18.62
C GLN A 72 -42.24 -38.50 -18.83
N ARG A 73 -41.06 -39.00 -18.43
CA ARG A 73 -40.74 -40.44 -18.43
C ARG A 73 -41.79 -41.23 -17.65
N ALA A 74 -42.12 -40.79 -16.44
CA ALA A 74 -43.08 -41.49 -15.58
C ALA A 74 -44.52 -41.45 -16.13
N ALA A 75 -44.96 -40.32 -16.70
CA ALA A 75 -46.26 -40.20 -17.34
C ALA A 75 -46.35 -41.10 -18.59
N THR A 76 -45.31 -41.11 -19.42
CA THR A 76 -45.19 -42.00 -20.59
C THR A 76 -45.28 -43.47 -20.16
N ASN A 77 -44.55 -43.83 -19.09
CA ASN A 77 -44.55 -45.19 -18.56
C ASN A 77 -45.95 -45.63 -18.08
N ARG A 78 -46.70 -44.76 -17.38
CA ARG A 78 -48.08 -45.04 -16.95
C ARG A 78 -49.04 -45.16 -18.14
N LEU A 79 -48.90 -44.30 -19.15
CA LEU A 79 -49.73 -44.34 -20.35
C LEU A 79 -49.53 -45.66 -21.11
N LEU A 80 -48.28 -46.09 -21.31
CA LEU A 80 -47.96 -47.37 -21.98
C LEU A 80 -48.42 -48.58 -21.16
N ALA A 81 -48.51 -48.44 -19.83
CA ALA A 81 -49.08 -49.45 -18.94
C ALA A 81 -50.63 -49.50 -18.96
N GLY A 82 -51.30 -48.61 -19.71
CA GLY A 82 -52.76 -48.61 -19.90
C GLY A 82 -53.53 -47.60 -19.04
N ASP A 83 -52.85 -46.70 -18.32
CA ASP A 83 -53.49 -45.66 -17.52
C ASP A 83 -53.90 -44.46 -18.37
N ALA A 84 -55.19 -44.38 -18.70
CA ALA A 84 -55.74 -43.28 -19.50
C ALA A 84 -55.62 -41.89 -18.85
N SER A 85 -55.53 -41.81 -17.51
CA SER A 85 -55.36 -40.53 -16.82
C SER A 85 -53.98 -39.89 -17.08
N ALA A 86 -52.98 -40.72 -17.39
CA ALA A 86 -51.63 -40.27 -17.68
C ALA A 86 -51.50 -39.49 -19.00
N ALA A 87 -52.47 -39.61 -19.91
CA ALA A 87 -52.47 -38.86 -21.17
C ALA A 87 -52.55 -37.35 -20.92
N GLN A 88 -53.40 -36.90 -19.99
CA GLN A 88 -53.52 -35.49 -19.64
C GLN A 88 -52.28 -34.98 -18.89
N ASP A 89 -51.76 -35.77 -17.95
CA ASP A 89 -50.51 -35.47 -17.24
C ASP A 89 -49.34 -35.28 -18.21
N MET A 90 -49.24 -36.14 -19.23
CA MET A 90 -48.22 -36.09 -20.26
C MET A 90 -48.31 -34.81 -21.12
N VAL A 91 -49.52 -34.40 -21.52
CA VAL A 91 -49.74 -33.17 -22.29
C VAL A 91 -49.41 -31.94 -21.46
N ASN A 92 -49.87 -31.89 -20.21
CA ASN A 92 -49.60 -30.78 -19.29
C ASN A 92 -48.09 -30.62 -19.02
N ASN A 93 -47.41 -31.72 -18.70
CA ASN A 93 -45.98 -31.72 -18.41
C ASN A 93 -45.14 -31.39 -19.66
N ARG A 94 -45.56 -31.82 -20.86
CA ARG A 94 -44.93 -31.44 -22.13
C ARG A 94 -44.93 -29.91 -22.32
N GLY A 95 -46.04 -29.23 -22.05
CA GLY A 95 -46.11 -27.77 -22.15
C GLY A 95 -45.16 -27.06 -21.16
N GLN A 96 -45.07 -27.56 -19.94
CA GLN A 96 -44.12 -27.06 -18.93
C GLN A 96 -42.66 -27.30 -19.35
N LEU A 97 -42.35 -28.48 -19.89
CA LEU A 97 -41.01 -28.84 -20.34
C LEU A 97 -40.56 -27.97 -21.52
N GLU A 98 -41.43 -27.73 -22.50
CA GLU A 98 -41.16 -26.80 -23.61
C GLU A 98 -40.91 -25.37 -23.11
N THR A 99 -41.68 -24.93 -22.11
CA THR A 99 -41.49 -23.62 -21.47
C THR A 99 -40.12 -23.55 -20.77
N ALA A 100 -39.73 -24.61 -20.05
CA ALA A 100 -38.43 -24.69 -19.41
C ALA A 100 -37.28 -24.67 -20.43
N PHE A 101 -37.41 -25.37 -21.57
CA PHE A 101 -36.44 -25.31 -22.66
C PHE A 101 -36.38 -23.93 -23.33
N ASN A 102 -37.49 -23.20 -23.45
CA ASN A 102 -37.47 -21.82 -23.94
C ASN A 102 -36.70 -20.91 -22.98
N ASN A 103 -36.97 -21.00 -21.67
CA ASN A 103 -36.23 -20.25 -20.66
C ASN A 103 -34.73 -20.56 -20.69
N LEU A 104 -34.38 -21.83 -20.89
CA LEU A 104 -32.98 -22.24 -21.06
C LEU A 104 -32.36 -21.66 -22.33
N ALA A 105 -33.06 -21.68 -23.46
CA ALA A 105 -32.58 -21.08 -24.70
C ALA A 105 -32.37 -19.56 -24.56
N ASP A 106 -33.25 -18.86 -23.84
CA ASP A 106 -33.11 -17.42 -23.56
C ASP A 106 -31.95 -17.12 -22.61
N MET A 107 -31.68 -18.01 -21.65
CA MET A 107 -30.47 -17.93 -20.81
C MET A 107 -29.21 -18.18 -21.65
N ASP A 108 -29.23 -19.21 -22.49
CA ASP A 108 -28.11 -19.59 -23.35
C ASP A 108 -27.77 -18.53 -24.41
N ALA A 109 -28.78 -17.85 -24.95
CA ALA A 109 -28.57 -16.71 -25.85
C ALA A 109 -27.79 -15.56 -25.19
N ARG A 110 -27.91 -15.40 -23.86
CA ARG A 110 -27.24 -14.36 -23.08
C ARG A 110 -25.86 -14.79 -22.58
N GLN A 111 -25.73 -16.02 -22.10
CA GLN A 111 -24.55 -16.50 -21.37
C GLN A 111 -23.81 -17.67 -22.03
N GLY A 112 -24.37 -18.27 -23.08
CA GLY A 112 -23.85 -19.49 -23.71
C GLY A 112 -22.47 -19.33 -24.36
N ARG A 113 -22.11 -18.12 -24.79
CA ARG A 113 -20.74 -17.82 -25.25
C ARG A 113 -19.73 -17.84 -24.10
N THR A 114 -20.12 -17.32 -22.93
CA THR A 114 -19.27 -17.29 -21.73
C THR A 114 -19.05 -18.69 -21.18
N LEU A 115 -20.06 -19.55 -21.26
CA LEU A 115 -20.05 -20.93 -20.76
C LEU A 115 -19.72 -21.97 -21.84
N GLU A 116 -19.35 -21.54 -23.05
CA GLU A 116 -18.98 -22.41 -24.17
C GLU A 116 -20.02 -23.53 -24.44
N THR A 117 -21.32 -23.23 -24.32
CA THR A 117 -22.39 -24.25 -24.41
C THR A 117 -22.67 -24.69 -25.84
N GLU A 118 -22.23 -23.92 -26.84
CA GLU A 118 -22.37 -24.21 -28.27
C GLU A 118 -23.81 -24.62 -28.65
N ASN A 119 -23.99 -25.79 -29.28
CA ASN A 119 -25.28 -26.33 -29.68
C ASN A 119 -25.89 -27.31 -28.66
N ARG A 120 -25.32 -27.42 -27.44
CA ARG A 120 -25.74 -28.43 -26.45
C ARG A 120 -27.19 -28.24 -26.01
N VAL A 121 -27.62 -27.00 -25.81
CA VAL A 121 -29.02 -26.68 -25.45
C VAL A 121 -30.00 -27.11 -26.54
N GLN A 122 -29.68 -26.81 -27.80
CA GLN A 122 -30.50 -27.21 -28.95
C GLN A 122 -30.57 -28.75 -29.05
N ARG A 123 -29.43 -29.44 -28.94
CA ARG A 123 -29.39 -30.91 -28.97
C ARG A 123 -30.22 -31.54 -27.86
N LEU A 124 -30.16 -31.02 -26.64
CA LEU A 124 -30.98 -31.51 -25.52
C LEU A 124 -32.46 -31.31 -25.77
N ARG A 125 -32.83 -30.13 -26.28
CA ARG A 125 -34.22 -29.81 -26.63
C ARG A 125 -34.75 -30.73 -27.73
N ASP A 126 -34.00 -30.89 -28.81
CA ASP A 126 -34.40 -31.70 -29.96
C ASP A 126 -34.51 -33.18 -29.58
N GLY A 127 -33.57 -33.69 -28.77
CA GLY A 127 -33.64 -35.04 -28.22
C GLY A 127 -34.90 -35.26 -27.38
N ALA A 128 -35.20 -34.35 -26.44
CA ALA A 128 -36.40 -34.44 -25.63
C ALA A 128 -37.69 -34.34 -26.47
N ARG A 129 -37.75 -33.43 -27.45
CA ARG A 129 -38.90 -33.26 -28.34
C ARG A 129 -39.13 -34.50 -29.20
N SER A 130 -38.07 -35.07 -29.78
CA SER A 130 -38.14 -36.31 -30.55
C SER A 130 -38.72 -37.46 -29.73
N LEU A 131 -38.30 -37.60 -28.46
CA LEU A 131 -38.85 -38.62 -27.58
C LEU A 131 -40.33 -38.39 -27.30
N MET A 132 -40.73 -37.15 -26.99
CA MET A 132 -42.13 -36.79 -26.75
C MET A 132 -43.04 -37.03 -27.97
N ASP A 133 -42.54 -36.81 -29.18
CA ASP A 133 -43.29 -37.00 -30.44
C ASP A 133 -43.37 -38.46 -30.87
N SER A 134 -42.42 -39.29 -30.43
CA SER A 134 -42.37 -40.71 -30.79
C SER A 134 -43.32 -41.61 -30.00
N VAL A 135 -43.95 -41.10 -28.93
CA VAL A 135 -44.89 -41.86 -28.09
C VAL A 135 -46.16 -42.22 -28.87
N LYS A 136 -46.37 -43.51 -29.15
CA LYS A 136 -47.58 -44.06 -29.77
C LYS A 136 -48.14 -45.24 -28.95
N PRO A 137 -49.45 -45.50 -29.01
CA PRO A 137 -50.05 -46.69 -28.38
C PRO A 137 -49.43 -47.99 -28.93
N GLY A 138 -49.06 -48.92 -28.05
CA GLY A 138 -48.55 -50.26 -28.42
C GLY A 138 -47.02 -50.40 -28.53
N LEU A 139 -46.26 -49.38 -28.15
CA LEU A 139 -44.80 -49.43 -28.09
C LEU A 139 -44.28 -50.16 -26.83
N ALA A 140 -43.07 -50.72 -26.92
CA ALA A 140 -42.42 -51.40 -25.80
C ALA A 140 -42.05 -50.40 -24.68
N GLN A 141 -42.62 -50.62 -23.50
CA GLN A 141 -42.43 -49.79 -22.31
C GLN A 141 -40.95 -49.67 -21.91
N ASP A 142 -40.21 -50.77 -21.96
CA ASP A 142 -38.80 -50.84 -21.55
C ASP A 142 -37.89 -50.03 -22.48
N GLU A 143 -38.18 -50.02 -23.78
CA GLU A 143 -37.38 -49.29 -24.77
C GLU A 143 -37.50 -47.78 -24.57
N PHE A 144 -38.73 -47.27 -24.38
CA PHE A 144 -38.94 -45.85 -24.10
C PHE A 144 -38.36 -45.43 -22.76
N PHE A 145 -38.46 -46.29 -21.74
CA PHE A 145 -37.85 -46.03 -20.45
C PHE A 145 -36.33 -45.89 -20.57
N ALA A 146 -35.67 -46.75 -21.36
CA ALA A 146 -34.25 -46.67 -21.63
C ALA A 146 -33.87 -45.38 -22.40
N GLN A 147 -34.63 -45.00 -23.43
CA GLN A 147 -34.38 -43.76 -24.19
C GLN A 147 -34.52 -42.50 -23.32
N TRP A 148 -35.52 -42.44 -22.44
CA TRP A 148 -35.64 -41.36 -21.46
C TRP A 148 -34.50 -41.34 -20.45
N ASN A 149 -33.99 -42.51 -20.03
CA ASN A 149 -32.83 -42.57 -19.15
C ASN A 149 -31.57 -41.99 -19.83
N GLU A 150 -31.38 -42.27 -21.12
CA GLU A 150 -30.29 -41.68 -21.91
C GLU A 150 -30.43 -40.15 -22.00
N GLN A 151 -31.64 -39.64 -22.28
CA GLN A 151 -31.90 -38.19 -22.30
C GLN A 151 -31.64 -37.52 -20.93
N LEU A 152 -32.02 -38.18 -19.83
CA LEU A 152 -31.75 -37.70 -18.48
C LEU A 152 -30.25 -37.70 -18.18
N ALA A 153 -29.50 -38.72 -18.63
CA ALA A 153 -28.06 -38.76 -18.52
C ALA A 153 -27.40 -37.61 -19.29
N GLN A 154 -27.88 -37.30 -20.50
CA GLN A 154 -27.41 -36.14 -21.27
C GLN A 154 -27.70 -34.81 -20.55
N THR A 155 -28.87 -34.69 -19.91
CA THR A 155 -29.22 -33.52 -19.11
C THR A 155 -28.30 -33.37 -17.89
N LEU A 156 -28.01 -34.46 -17.17
CA LEU A 156 -27.06 -34.46 -16.05
C LEU A 156 -25.62 -34.13 -16.51
N ASN A 157 -25.19 -34.66 -17.64
CA ASN A 157 -23.89 -34.33 -18.23
C ASN A 157 -23.80 -32.84 -18.60
N PHE A 158 -24.91 -32.25 -19.04
CA PHE A 158 -24.96 -30.82 -19.32
C PHE A 158 -24.93 -29.96 -18.07
N ILE A 159 -25.63 -30.35 -17.00
CA ILE A 159 -25.52 -29.73 -15.67
C ILE A 159 -24.06 -29.73 -15.20
N TYR A 160 -23.38 -30.88 -15.33
CA TYR A 160 -21.96 -30.98 -14.98
C TYR A 160 -21.08 -30.09 -15.87
N TYR A 161 -21.33 -30.07 -17.18
CA TYR A 161 -20.61 -29.22 -18.13
C TYR A 161 -20.70 -27.74 -17.73
N VAL A 162 -21.91 -27.24 -17.51
CA VAL A 162 -22.17 -25.86 -17.08
C VAL A 162 -21.45 -25.56 -15.77
N SER A 163 -21.51 -26.47 -14.80
CA SER A 163 -20.81 -26.35 -13.51
C SER A 163 -19.28 -26.29 -13.67
N ALA A 164 -18.72 -27.05 -14.62
CA ALA A 164 -17.28 -27.04 -14.89
C ALA A 164 -16.86 -25.75 -15.62
N THR A 165 -17.59 -25.33 -16.65
CA THR A 165 -17.28 -24.13 -17.44
C THR A 165 -17.53 -22.83 -16.69
N SER A 166 -18.39 -22.82 -15.67
CA SER A 166 -18.62 -21.67 -14.79
C SER A 166 -17.60 -21.55 -13.65
N GLY A 167 -16.66 -22.49 -13.54
CA GLY A 167 -15.69 -22.53 -12.45
C GLY A 167 -16.21 -23.15 -11.15
N MET A 168 -17.50 -23.48 -11.05
CA MET A 168 -18.13 -24.01 -9.83
C MET A 168 -17.51 -25.33 -9.34
N VAL A 169 -17.04 -26.19 -10.26
CA VAL A 169 -16.37 -27.45 -9.89
C VAL A 169 -14.98 -27.22 -9.25
N LEU A 170 -14.36 -26.07 -9.53
CA LEU A 170 -13.02 -25.68 -9.07
C LEU A 170 -13.07 -24.66 -7.93
N ASP A 171 -14.23 -24.47 -7.30
CA ASP A 171 -14.41 -23.47 -6.26
C ASP A 171 -13.41 -23.69 -5.11
N GLU A 172 -12.68 -22.63 -4.78
CA GLU A 172 -11.64 -22.63 -3.75
C GLU A 172 -12.25 -22.62 -2.34
N ASP A 173 -13.51 -22.20 -2.19
CA ASP A 173 -14.19 -22.24 -0.90
C ASP A 173 -14.79 -23.61 -0.60
N TYR A 174 -14.51 -24.08 0.62
CA TYR A 174 -14.92 -25.40 1.07
C TYR A 174 -16.45 -25.54 1.13
N ALA A 175 -17.16 -24.52 1.62
CA ALA A 175 -18.59 -24.65 1.90
C ALA A 175 -19.41 -24.68 0.60
N SER A 176 -19.12 -23.77 -0.32
CA SER A 176 -19.76 -23.72 -1.63
C SER A 176 -19.38 -24.92 -2.51
N LEU A 177 -18.15 -25.42 -2.48
CA LEU A 177 -17.76 -26.64 -3.20
C LEU A 177 -18.68 -27.82 -2.87
N PHE A 178 -18.93 -28.08 -1.58
CA PHE A 178 -19.84 -29.16 -1.15
C PHE A 178 -21.29 -28.87 -1.52
N MET A 179 -21.75 -27.62 -1.47
CA MET A 179 -23.09 -27.26 -1.91
C MET A 179 -23.29 -27.44 -3.42
N ILE A 180 -22.27 -27.12 -4.21
CA ILE A 180 -22.25 -27.32 -5.66
C ILE A 180 -22.33 -28.80 -5.97
N ASP A 181 -21.51 -29.64 -5.33
CA ASP A 181 -21.54 -31.10 -5.46
C ASP A 181 -22.90 -31.69 -5.07
N LEU A 182 -23.47 -31.23 -3.94
CA LEU A 182 -24.82 -31.63 -3.50
C LEU A 182 -25.89 -31.26 -4.53
N SER A 183 -25.85 -30.03 -5.06
CA SER A 183 -26.87 -29.50 -5.97
C SER A 183 -26.79 -30.07 -7.39
N THR A 184 -25.57 -30.29 -7.90
CA THR A 184 -25.31 -30.65 -9.30
C THR A 184 -25.20 -32.15 -9.54
N ILE A 185 -24.77 -32.93 -8.54
CA ILE A 185 -24.47 -34.35 -8.71
C ILE A 185 -25.31 -35.20 -7.76
N ARG A 186 -25.15 -35.03 -6.45
CA ARG A 186 -25.70 -36.01 -5.48
C ARG A 186 -27.23 -35.99 -5.39
N MET A 187 -27.83 -34.81 -5.19
CA MET A 187 -29.29 -34.69 -5.09
C MET A 187 -30.00 -35.08 -6.39
N PRO A 188 -29.55 -34.63 -7.58
CA PRO A 188 -30.14 -35.09 -8.85
C PRO A 188 -30.11 -36.61 -9.03
N ARG A 189 -29.03 -37.29 -8.61
CA ARG A 189 -28.91 -38.75 -8.67
C ARG A 189 -29.87 -39.44 -7.71
N GLU A 190 -29.96 -38.96 -6.48
CA GLU A 190 -30.91 -39.46 -5.47
C GLU A 190 -32.36 -39.33 -5.94
N ILE A 191 -32.72 -38.15 -6.43
CA ILE A 191 -34.03 -37.87 -7.03
C ILE A 191 -34.32 -38.79 -8.21
N ASN A 192 -33.34 -39.00 -9.10
CA ASN A 192 -33.52 -39.87 -10.26
C ASN A 192 -33.84 -41.30 -9.84
N VAL A 193 -33.07 -41.86 -8.90
CA VAL A 193 -33.25 -43.25 -8.44
C VAL A 193 -34.57 -43.38 -7.66
N ALA A 194 -34.88 -42.45 -6.75
CA ALA A 194 -36.17 -42.40 -6.07
C ALA A 194 -37.34 -42.30 -7.08
N GLY A 195 -37.17 -41.51 -8.14
CA GLY A 195 -38.13 -41.39 -9.23
C GLY A 195 -38.33 -42.68 -10.03
N GLN A 196 -37.27 -43.47 -10.24
CA GLN A 196 -37.35 -44.79 -10.88
C GLN A 196 -38.06 -45.81 -9.99
N ILE A 197 -37.70 -45.87 -8.70
CA ILE A 197 -38.37 -46.73 -7.70
C ILE A 197 -39.86 -46.38 -7.65
N ARG A 198 -40.19 -45.08 -7.56
CA ARG A 198 -41.57 -44.58 -7.62
C ARG A 198 -42.28 -45.05 -8.89
N GLY A 199 -41.63 -44.96 -10.06
CA GLY A 199 -42.17 -45.39 -11.34
C GLY A 199 -42.55 -46.88 -11.36
N ILE A 200 -41.70 -47.73 -10.80
CA ILE A 200 -41.98 -49.17 -10.63
C ILE A 200 -43.17 -49.37 -9.68
N THR A 201 -43.19 -48.68 -8.54
CA THR A 201 -44.28 -48.82 -7.56
C THR A 201 -45.63 -48.29 -8.06
N ALA A 202 -45.64 -47.32 -8.97
CA ALA A 202 -46.86 -46.82 -9.57
C ALA A 202 -47.55 -47.89 -10.43
N GLY A 203 -46.79 -48.79 -11.07
CA GLY A 203 -47.35 -49.95 -11.79
C GLY A 203 -48.19 -50.86 -10.88
N LEU A 204 -47.79 -51.00 -9.62
CA LEU A 204 -48.49 -51.82 -8.61
C LEU A 204 -49.88 -51.26 -8.26
N SER A 205 -50.10 -49.95 -8.44
CA SER A 205 -51.41 -49.33 -8.20
C SER A 205 -52.46 -49.72 -9.23
N THR A 206 -52.04 -50.23 -10.40
CA THR A 206 -52.91 -50.60 -11.53
C THR A 206 -53.29 -52.08 -11.55
N GLY A 207 -52.88 -52.86 -10.54
CA GLY A 207 -53.14 -54.30 -10.50
C GLY A 207 -52.04 -55.16 -11.12
N GLN A 208 -51.02 -54.56 -11.75
CA GLN A 208 -49.88 -55.28 -12.28
C GLN A 208 -48.98 -55.76 -11.12
N GLY A 209 -48.96 -57.07 -10.89
CA GLY A 209 -48.04 -57.68 -9.91
C GLY A 209 -46.57 -57.48 -10.26
N LEU A 210 -45.67 -57.63 -9.28
CA LEU A 210 -44.23 -57.64 -9.51
C LEU A 210 -43.81 -58.93 -10.22
N ASN A 211 -43.42 -58.83 -11.49
CA ASN A 211 -42.75 -59.92 -12.19
C ASN A 211 -41.30 -60.10 -11.70
N VAL A 212 -40.68 -61.26 -11.98
CA VAL A 212 -39.32 -61.58 -11.51
C VAL A 212 -38.26 -60.56 -11.98
N PRO A 213 -38.24 -60.12 -13.25
CA PRO A 213 -37.32 -59.07 -13.69
C PRO A 213 -37.50 -57.74 -12.94
N MET A 214 -38.74 -57.28 -12.76
CA MET A 214 -39.07 -56.03 -12.06
C MET A 214 -38.63 -56.08 -10.60
N ARG A 215 -38.78 -57.25 -9.94
CA ARG A 215 -38.31 -57.45 -8.57
C ARG A 215 -36.79 -57.30 -8.49
N GLY A 216 -36.06 -57.92 -9.41
CA GLY A 216 -34.59 -57.80 -9.48
C GLY A 216 -34.14 -56.35 -9.74
N SER A 217 -34.77 -55.65 -10.67
CA SER A 217 -34.49 -54.23 -10.94
C SER A 217 -34.79 -53.35 -9.74
N LEU A 218 -35.90 -53.59 -9.05
CA LEU A 218 -36.28 -52.85 -7.85
C LEU A 218 -35.26 -53.05 -6.72
N GLU A 219 -34.87 -54.29 -6.44
CA GLU A 219 -33.85 -54.60 -5.44
C GLU A 219 -32.51 -53.94 -5.76
N SER A 220 -32.12 -53.91 -7.04
CA SER A 220 -30.92 -53.20 -7.49
C SER A 220 -31.03 -51.70 -7.26
N LEU A 221 -32.15 -51.07 -7.61
CA LEU A 221 -32.36 -49.65 -7.42
C LEU A 221 -32.39 -49.25 -5.94
N LEU A 222 -32.98 -50.07 -5.07
CA LEU A 222 -32.98 -49.83 -3.62
C LEU A 222 -31.56 -49.89 -3.03
N LYS A 223 -30.68 -50.77 -3.56
CA LYS A 223 -29.26 -50.81 -3.16
C LYS A 223 -28.50 -49.57 -3.63
N ILE A 224 -28.76 -49.11 -4.85
CA ILE A 224 -28.16 -47.88 -5.41
C ILE A 224 -28.62 -46.64 -4.61
N GLU A 225 -29.90 -46.56 -4.25
CA GLU A 225 -30.43 -45.49 -3.40
C GLU A 225 -29.70 -45.43 -2.05
N LEU A 226 -29.56 -46.57 -1.37
CA LEU A 226 -28.82 -46.65 -0.12
C LEU A 226 -27.38 -46.13 -0.23
N GLN A 227 -26.71 -46.40 -1.35
CA GLN A 227 -25.38 -45.87 -1.63
C GLN A 227 -25.39 -44.35 -1.82
N PHE A 228 -26.28 -43.83 -2.67
CA PHE A 228 -26.39 -42.38 -2.94
C PHE A 228 -26.79 -41.60 -1.69
N ARG A 229 -27.66 -42.16 -0.85
CA ARG A 229 -27.95 -41.60 0.46
C ARG A 229 -26.72 -41.54 1.37
N ALA A 230 -25.94 -42.62 1.48
CA ALA A 230 -24.75 -42.63 2.34
C ALA A 230 -23.75 -41.56 1.89
N GLU A 231 -23.60 -41.39 0.58
CA GLU A 231 -22.83 -40.34 -0.08
C GLU A 231 -23.35 -38.92 0.25
N LEU A 232 -24.67 -38.70 0.20
CA LEU A 232 -25.31 -37.43 0.59
C LEU A 232 -25.05 -37.09 2.06
N GLU A 233 -25.29 -38.04 2.96
CA GLU A 233 -25.08 -37.84 4.39
C GLU A 233 -23.60 -37.58 4.72
N GLN A 234 -22.68 -38.25 4.02
CA GLN A 234 -21.26 -38.00 4.17
C GLN A 234 -20.89 -36.58 3.74
N SER A 235 -21.43 -36.11 2.61
CA SER A 235 -21.20 -34.75 2.13
C SER A 235 -21.70 -33.70 3.13
N ILE A 236 -22.88 -33.88 3.72
CA ILE A 236 -23.41 -32.99 4.77
C ILE A 236 -22.55 -33.04 6.04
N ARG A 237 -22.10 -34.23 6.46
CA ARG A 237 -21.18 -34.38 7.61
C ARG A 237 -19.87 -33.65 7.37
N LEU A 238 -19.33 -33.70 6.15
CA LEU A 238 -18.11 -32.98 5.78
C LEU A 238 -18.34 -31.46 5.77
N LEU A 239 -19.46 -30.99 5.22
CA LEU A 239 -19.83 -29.57 5.25
C LEU A 239 -19.93 -29.04 6.68
N LYS A 240 -20.55 -29.80 7.58
CA LYS A 240 -20.73 -29.45 9.00
C LYS A 240 -19.41 -29.17 9.74
N ARG A 241 -18.27 -29.71 9.28
CA ARG A 241 -16.95 -29.49 9.91
C ARG A 241 -16.45 -28.06 9.78
N ARG A 242 -16.81 -27.36 8.70
CA ARG A 242 -16.33 -25.99 8.38
C ARG A 242 -17.47 -24.96 8.40
N ALA A 243 -18.69 -25.37 8.06
CA ALA A 243 -19.86 -24.50 7.99
C ALA A 243 -21.07 -25.15 8.71
N PRO A 244 -21.09 -25.19 10.06
CA PRO A 244 -22.12 -25.89 10.83
C PRO A 244 -23.53 -25.29 10.68
N GLU A 245 -23.63 -23.97 10.58
CA GLU A 245 -24.91 -23.27 10.38
C GLU A 245 -25.53 -23.58 9.02
N LEU A 246 -24.69 -23.52 7.97
CA LEU A 246 -25.09 -23.85 6.61
C LEU A 246 -25.49 -25.33 6.49
N ALA A 247 -24.71 -26.23 7.10
CA ALA A 247 -25.01 -27.65 7.15
C ALA A 247 -26.33 -27.96 7.90
N ALA A 248 -26.67 -27.19 8.93
CA ALA A 248 -27.97 -27.32 9.61
C ALA A 248 -29.12 -26.86 8.68
N ARG A 249 -28.96 -25.70 8.04
CA ARG A 249 -29.97 -25.12 7.14
C ARG A 249 -30.35 -26.07 5.99
N ILE A 250 -29.37 -26.69 5.35
CA ILE A 250 -29.64 -27.63 4.23
C ILE A 250 -29.82 -29.08 4.71
N GLY A 251 -29.27 -29.42 5.88
CA GLY A 251 -29.30 -30.78 6.42
C GLY A 251 -30.69 -31.22 6.86
N ASP A 252 -31.46 -30.33 7.49
CA ASP A 252 -32.80 -30.67 8.01
C ASP A 252 -33.79 -31.06 6.89
N PRO A 253 -33.90 -30.31 5.77
CA PRO A 253 -34.70 -30.72 4.61
C PRO A 253 -34.26 -32.07 4.03
N ILE A 254 -32.95 -32.31 3.90
CA ILE A 254 -32.42 -33.57 3.35
C ILE A 254 -32.68 -34.74 4.30
N ALA A 255 -32.48 -34.55 5.60
CA ALA A 255 -32.77 -35.56 6.63
C ALA A 255 -34.26 -35.92 6.65
N THR A 256 -35.14 -34.94 6.50
CA THR A 256 -36.59 -35.17 6.41
C THR A 256 -36.95 -35.98 5.16
N ALA A 257 -36.39 -35.61 4.01
CA ALA A 257 -36.64 -36.32 2.75
C ALA A 257 -36.11 -37.76 2.75
N THR A 258 -34.89 -37.97 3.26
CA THR A 258 -34.26 -39.30 3.37
C THR A 258 -34.95 -40.19 4.41
N SER A 259 -35.43 -39.63 5.52
CA SER A 259 -36.28 -40.36 6.50
C SER A 259 -37.63 -40.79 5.90
N THR A 260 -38.20 -39.96 5.02
CA THR A 260 -39.41 -40.33 4.27
C THR A 260 -39.12 -41.46 3.29
N MET A 261 -37.96 -41.41 2.61
CA MET A 261 -37.49 -42.48 1.71
C MET A 261 -37.24 -43.80 2.47
N ASP A 262 -36.70 -43.74 3.69
CA ASP A 262 -36.53 -44.90 4.57
C ASP A 262 -37.85 -45.61 4.87
N SER A 263 -38.84 -44.83 5.28
CA SER A 263 -40.18 -45.35 5.59
C SER A 263 -40.79 -46.00 4.35
N PHE A 264 -40.68 -45.33 3.19
CA PHE A 264 -41.16 -45.88 1.92
C PHE A 264 -40.43 -47.16 1.50
N ARG A 265 -39.11 -47.24 1.64
CA ARG A 265 -38.31 -48.44 1.36
C ARG A 265 -38.73 -49.61 2.25
N ASN A 266 -38.97 -49.36 3.54
CA ASN A 266 -39.39 -50.40 4.48
C ASN A 266 -40.78 -50.96 4.13
N ASP A 267 -41.73 -50.08 3.80
CA ASP A 267 -43.06 -50.48 3.35
C ASP A 267 -42.99 -51.28 2.04
N LEU A 268 -42.17 -50.82 1.10
CA LEU A 268 -41.96 -51.46 -0.19
C LEU A 268 -41.30 -52.85 -0.05
N SER A 269 -40.28 -52.98 0.81
CA SER A 269 -39.63 -54.26 1.11
C SER A 269 -40.61 -55.26 1.73
N THR A 270 -41.50 -54.78 2.62
CA THR A 270 -42.56 -55.60 3.22
C THR A 270 -43.56 -56.07 2.16
N TYR A 271 -43.96 -55.17 1.27
CA TYR A 271 -44.88 -55.49 0.17
C TYR A 271 -44.29 -56.50 -0.83
N VAL A 272 -43.02 -56.33 -1.22
CA VAL A 272 -42.33 -57.23 -2.16
C VAL A 272 -42.17 -58.64 -1.60
N LYS A 273 -42.01 -58.78 -0.27
CA LYS A 273 -41.90 -60.06 0.44
C LYS A 273 -43.25 -60.69 0.78
N GLY A 274 -44.33 -59.91 0.76
CA GLY A 274 -45.68 -60.38 1.03
C GLY A 274 -46.18 -61.36 -0.04
N THR A 275 -47.04 -62.30 0.37
CA THR A 275 -47.61 -63.32 -0.51
C THR A 275 -48.91 -62.89 -1.20
N GLU A 276 -49.58 -61.82 -0.73
CA GLU A 276 -50.83 -61.32 -1.30
C GLU A 276 -50.68 -59.91 -1.86
N PHE A 277 -51.05 -59.73 -3.12
CA PHE A 277 -51.07 -58.44 -3.80
C PHE A 277 -52.41 -57.73 -3.53
N SER A 278 -52.36 -56.58 -2.85
CA SER A 278 -53.54 -55.71 -2.67
C SER A 278 -53.38 -54.42 -3.48
N VAL A 279 -54.37 -54.12 -4.32
CA VAL A 279 -54.45 -52.86 -5.08
C VAL A 279 -54.45 -51.65 -4.15
N GLN A 280 -55.13 -51.74 -3.00
CA GLN A 280 -55.21 -50.66 -2.01
C GLN A 280 -53.84 -50.36 -1.38
N GLN A 281 -53.06 -51.40 -1.09
CA GLN A 281 -51.68 -51.25 -0.61
C GLN A 281 -50.75 -50.69 -1.70
N GLY A 282 -50.92 -51.12 -2.95
CA GLY A 282 -50.20 -50.59 -4.10
C GLY A 282 -50.47 -49.09 -4.34
N GLN A 283 -51.72 -48.65 -4.20
CA GLN A 283 -52.10 -47.23 -4.27
C GLN A 283 -51.48 -46.42 -3.12
N ALA A 284 -51.51 -46.93 -1.89
CA ALA A 284 -50.89 -46.27 -0.73
C ALA A 284 -49.37 -46.14 -0.90
N LEU A 285 -48.69 -47.16 -1.41
CA LEU A 285 -47.26 -47.13 -1.74
C LEU A 285 -46.97 -46.10 -2.83
N SER A 286 -47.74 -46.08 -3.91
CA SER A 286 -47.58 -45.09 -4.97
C SER A 286 -47.75 -43.66 -4.45
N ALA A 287 -48.71 -43.42 -3.55
CA ALA A 287 -48.90 -42.12 -2.92
C ALA A 287 -47.68 -41.71 -2.07
N ARG A 288 -47.12 -42.63 -1.27
CA ARG A 288 -45.88 -42.36 -0.50
C ARG A 288 -44.69 -42.08 -1.41
N GLY A 289 -44.53 -42.80 -2.51
CA GLY A 289 -43.48 -42.55 -3.49
C GLY A 289 -43.55 -41.14 -4.10
N ASN A 290 -44.76 -40.59 -4.30
CA ASN A 290 -44.93 -39.20 -4.72
C ASN A 290 -44.46 -38.21 -3.63
N VAL A 291 -44.78 -38.49 -2.36
CA VAL A 291 -44.35 -37.65 -1.21
C VAL A 291 -42.82 -37.64 -1.07
N VAL A 292 -42.16 -38.79 -1.23
CA VAL A 292 -40.70 -38.90 -1.22
C VAL A 292 -40.07 -37.97 -2.25
N VAL A 293 -40.49 -38.10 -3.51
CA VAL A 293 -39.92 -37.32 -4.62
C VAL A 293 -40.19 -35.83 -4.43
N ALA A 294 -41.39 -35.45 -3.96
CA ALA A 294 -41.70 -34.06 -3.62
C ALA A 294 -40.82 -33.50 -2.49
N GLY A 295 -40.56 -34.30 -1.45
CA GLY A 295 -39.65 -33.93 -0.35
C GLY A 295 -38.21 -33.74 -0.82
N LEU A 296 -37.71 -34.62 -1.70
CA LEU A 296 -36.37 -34.48 -2.28
C LEU A 296 -36.26 -33.25 -3.19
N TYR A 297 -37.28 -32.92 -3.98
CA TYR A 297 -37.31 -31.66 -4.74
C TYR A 297 -37.26 -30.44 -3.83
N LYS A 298 -38.06 -30.43 -2.75
CA LYS A 298 -38.02 -29.33 -1.78
C LYS A 298 -36.62 -29.19 -1.16
N ALA A 299 -35.98 -30.30 -0.80
CA ALA A 299 -34.62 -30.27 -0.28
C ALA A 299 -33.62 -29.74 -1.32
N GLN A 300 -33.77 -30.08 -2.61
CA GLN A 300 -32.94 -29.54 -3.69
C GLN A 300 -33.12 -28.02 -3.83
N ASP A 301 -34.34 -27.52 -3.77
CA ASP A 301 -34.64 -26.08 -3.87
C ASP A 301 -34.02 -25.29 -2.71
N GLU A 302 -34.05 -25.85 -1.48
CA GLU A 302 -33.39 -25.25 -0.31
C GLU A 302 -31.86 -25.21 -0.46
N ILE A 303 -31.24 -26.25 -1.02
CA ILE A 303 -29.80 -26.26 -1.32
C ILE A 303 -29.46 -25.19 -2.35
N GLN A 304 -30.25 -25.05 -3.42
CA GLN A 304 -30.03 -24.02 -4.44
C GLN A 304 -30.15 -22.61 -3.87
N THR A 305 -31.15 -22.39 -3.00
CA THR A 305 -31.35 -21.10 -2.32
C THR A 305 -30.21 -20.79 -1.35
N ALA A 306 -29.74 -21.79 -0.60
CA ALA A 306 -28.58 -21.63 0.29
C ALA A 306 -27.29 -21.34 -0.48
N LEU A 307 -27.05 -22.07 -1.58
CA LEU A 307 -25.90 -21.84 -2.46
C LEU A 307 -25.92 -20.43 -3.07
N GLN A 308 -27.09 -19.95 -3.51
CA GLN A 308 -27.23 -18.57 -3.96
C GLN A 308 -26.82 -17.57 -2.87
N GLY A 309 -27.36 -17.72 -1.66
CA GLY A 309 -27.07 -16.81 -0.56
C GLY A 309 -25.59 -16.76 -0.20
N GLU A 310 -24.91 -17.91 -0.24
CA GLU A 310 -23.47 -18.00 0.03
C GLU A 310 -22.63 -17.31 -1.05
N LEU A 311 -22.92 -17.58 -2.34
CA LEU A 311 -22.20 -16.94 -3.44
C LEU A 311 -22.42 -15.42 -3.46
N ASP A 312 -23.65 -14.96 -3.20
CA ASP A 312 -23.98 -13.54 -3.09
C ASP A 312 -23.22 -12.89 -1.91
N ALA A 313 -23.20 -13.52 -0.74
CA ALA A 313 -22.46 -13.02 0.43
C ALA A 313 -20.95 -12.97 0.21
N ARG A 314 -20.36 -13.98 -0.44
CA ARG A 314 -18.94 -14.03 -0.82
C ARG A 314 -18.61 -12.90 -1.80
N TYR A 315 -19.43 -12.72 -2.83
CA TYR A 315 -19.25 -11.66 -3.83
C TYR A 315 -19.26 -10.28 -3.17
N ASP A 316 -20.25 -9.99 -2.33
CA ASP A 316 -20.35 -8.71 -1.61
C ASP A 316 -19.23 -8.53 -0.58
N GLY A 317 -18.73 -9.62 0.00
CA GLY A 317 -17.55 -9.61 0.87
C GLY A 317 -16.29 -9.18 0.13
N LEU A 318 -16.04 -9.73 -1.06
CA LEU A 318 -14.90 -9.38 -1.91
C LEU A 318 -14.99 -7.94 -2.43
N LEU A 319 -16.18 -7.47 -2.81
CA LEU A 319 -16.39 -6.07 -3.19
C LEU A 319 -16.04 -5.11 -2.05
N ARG A 320 -16.51 -5.38 -0.83
CA ARG A 320 -16.17 -4.60 0.36
C ARG A 320 -14.68 -4.63 0.67
N GLN A 321 -14.02 -5.79 0.56
CA GLN A 321 -12.56 -5.89 0.74
C GLN A 321 -11.82 -5.03 -0.29
N ARG A 322 -12.25 -5.05 -1.55
CA ARG A 322 -11.68 -4.20 -2.61
C ARG A 322 -11.84 -2.72 -2.28
N GLU A 323 -13.02 -2.28 -1.84
CA GLU A 323 -13.27 -0.89 -1.44
C GLU A 323 -12.39 -0.47 -0.26
N VAL A 324 -12.24 -1.33 0.75
CA VAL A 324 -11.35 -1.08 1.90
C VAL A 324 -9.89 -0.95 1.45
N VAL A 325 -9.41 -1.84 0.57
CA VAL A 325 -8.03 -1.77 0.05
C VAL A 325 -7.81 -0.49 -0.75
N ILE A 326 -8.76 -0.09 -1.60
CA ILE A 326 -8.69 1.18 -2.34
C ILE A 326 -8.64 2.36 -1.37
N ALA A 327 -9.52 2.40 -0.38
CA ALA A 327 -9.57 3.47 0.62
C ALA A 327 -8.24 3.56 1.40
N MET A 328 -7.67 2.42 1.82
CA MET A 328 -6.37 2.38 2.49
C MET A 328 -5.25 2.91 1.58
N CYS A 329 -5.23 2.53 0.29
CA CYS A 329 -4.23 3.03 -0.66
C CYS A 329 -4.34 4.55 -0.87
N VAL A 330 -5.56 5.08 -0.97
CA VAL A 330 -5.81 6.53 -1.11
C VAL A 330 -5.36 7.29 0.14
N VAL A 331 -5.75 6.82 1.33
CA VAL A 331 -5.35 7.44 2.61
C VAL A 331 -3.83 7.42 2.77
N MET A 332 -3.19 6.28 2.50
CA MET A 332 -1.73 6.15 2.54
C MET A 332 -1.05 7.11 1.55
N GLY A 333 -1.57 7.21 0.32
CA GLY A 333 -1.07 8.14 -0.69
C GLY A 333 -1.17 9.61 -0.24
N LEU A 334 -2.31 10.00 0.36
CA LEU A 334 -2.51 11.35 0.91
C LEU A 334 -1.59 11.64 2.08
N LEU A 335 -1.36 10.69 2.99
CA LEU A 335 -0.44 10.84 4.11
C LEU A 335 1.01 11.00 3.63
N LEU A 336 1.45 10.21 2.66
CA LEU A 336 2.77 10.34 2.05
C LEU A 336 2.93 11.70 1.36
N LEU A 337 1.92 12.14 0.61
CA LEU A 337 1.93 13.44 -0.05
C LEU A 337 1.99 14.59 0.98
N TYR A 338 1.20 14.51 2.06
CA TYR A 338 1.19 15.50 3.13
C TYR A 338 2.54 15.57 3.84
N ALA A 339 3.09 14.42 4.26
CA ALA A 339 4.39 14.35 4.92
C ALA A 339 5.50 14.92 4.02
N PHE A 340 5.49 14.56 2.75
CA PHE A 340 6.45 15.03 1.76
C PHE A 340 6.38 16.55 1.55
N CYS A 341 5.18 17.09 1.32
CA CYS A 341 4.96 18.52 1.17
C CYS A 341 5.35 19.31 2.44
N SER A 342 5.03 18.78 3.62
CA SER A 342 5.34 19.39 4.91
C SER A 342 6.85 19.48 5.14
N ILE A 343 7.57 18.36 5.00
CA ILE A 343 9.03 18.30 5.18
C ILE A 343 9.74 19.19 4.15
N TYR A 344 9.32 19.12 2.88
CA TYR A 344 9.90 19.95 1.82
C TYR A 344 9.72 21.45 2.12
N ARG A 345 8.53 21.86 2.56
CA ARG A 345 8.24 23.26 2.90
C ARG A 345 9.05 23.73 4.11
N ALA A 346 9.12 22.92 5.17
CA ALA A 346 9.89 23.24 6.37
C ALA A 346 11.38 23.45 6.03
N LEU A 347 11.97 22.53 5.27
CA LEU A 347 13.36 22.61 4.86
C LEU A 347 13.63 23.84 3.98
N ARG A 348 12.75 24.12 3.01
CA ARG A 348 12.92 25.26 2.11
C ARG A 348 12.88 26.59 2.86
N VAL A 349 11.91 26.77 3.77
CA VAL A 349 11.80 27.98 4.60
C VAL A 349 13.06 28.19 5.44
N ALA A 350 13.58 27.12 6.05
CA ALA A 350 14.76 27.23 6.89
C ALA A 350 16.03 27.56 6.08
N ILE A 351 16.22 26.93 4.91
CA ILE A 351 17.34 27.24 4.01
C ILE A 351 17.25 28.68 3.48
N ASP A 352 16.08 29.13 3.04
CA ASP A 352 15.88 30.49 2.52
C ASP A 352 16.16 31.55 3.60
N SER A 353 15.77 31.28 4.85
CA SER A 353 16.07 32.13 6.02
C SER A 353 17.58 32.25 6.27
N LEU A 354 18.30 31.13 6.31
CA LEU A 354 19.76 31.11 6.49
C LEU A 354 20.48 31.85 5.36
N LEU A 355 20.11 31.57 4.10
CA LEU A 355 20.67 32.27 2.94
C LEU A 355 20.41 33.78 2.97
N GLY A 356 19.25 34.21 3.44
CA GLY A 356 18.91 35.62 3.61
C GLY A 356 19.83 36.32 4.62
N VAL A 357 20.08 35.69 5.77
CA VAL A 357 20.98 36.22 6.80
C VAL A 357 22.42 36.23 6.32
N THR A 358 22.88 35.16 5.66
CA THR A 358 24.24 35.11 5.10
C THR A 358 24.47 36.21 4.06
N ARG A 359 23.48 36.51 3.20
CA ARG A 359 23.58 37.62 2.24
C ARG A 359 23.70 38.97 2.95
N ARG A 360 22.87 39.23 3.97
CA ARG A 360 22.94 40.47 4.76
C ARG A 360 24.29 40.64 5.46
N LEU A 361 24.83 39.56 6.04
CA LEU A 361 26.18 39.56 6.61
C LEU A 361 27.25 39.91 5.56
N ALA A 362 27.15 39.32 4.36
CA ALA A 362 28.07 39.59 3.26
C ALA A 362 28.00 41.05 2.77
N ASP A 363 26.81 41.66 2.84
CA ASP A 363 26.59 43.08 2.52
C ASP A 363 27.03 44.04 3.65
N GLY A 364 27.55 43.51 4.77
CA GLY A 364 28.08 44.30 5.89
C GLY A 364 27.09 44.57 7.03
N ASP A 365 25.85 44.07 6.93
CA ASP A 365 24.87 44.15 8.02
C ASP A 365 25.11 43.05 9.06
N LEU A 366 26.01 43.35 10.01
CA LEU A 366 26.35 42.45 11.12
C LEU A 366 25.29 42.40 12.23
N SER A 367 24.17 43.11 12.08
CA SER A 367 23.03 43.03 13.01
C SER A 367 22.06 41.90 12.66
N ALA A 368 22.14 41.37 11.43
CA ALA A 368 21.26 40.29 10.98
C ALA A 368 21.51 39.01 11.79
N ARG A 369 20.42 38.34 12.19
CA ARG A 369 20.44 37.07 12.91
C ARG A 369 19.42 36.10 12.30
N ALA A 370 19.78 34.82 12.24
CA ALA A 370 18.88 33.75 11.82
C ALA A 370 17.91 33.41 12.96
N GLN A 371 16.62 33.40 12.63
CA GLN A 371 15.59 32.94 13.56
C GLN A 371 15.58 31.41 13.57
N VAL A 372 16.09 30.83 14.66
CA VAL A 372 16.19 29.38 14.83
C VAL A 372 14.89 28.86 15.44
N VAL A 373 14.03 28.28 14.60
CA VAL A 373 12.75 27.67 15.01
C VAL A 373 12.84 26.14 15.08
N SER A 374 13.75 25.54 14.30
CA SER A 374 13.94 24.09 14.25
C SER A 374 14.71 23.56 15.48
N GLN A 375 14.66 22.24 15.67
CA GLN A 375 15.45 21.49 16.67
C GLN A 375 16.33 20.40 16.03
N ASP A 376 16.46 20.42 14.71
CA ASP A 376 17.26 19.47 13.92
C ASP A 376 18.62 20.08 13.54
N GLU A 377 19.35 19.43 12.63
CA GLU A 377 20.67 19.89 12.16
C GLU A 377 20.64 21.30 11.53
N ILE A 378 19.47 21.79 11.10
CA ILE A 378 19.33 23.15 10.61
C ILE A 378 19.42 24.17 11.76
N ALA A 379 19.01 23.80 12.96
CA ALA A 379 19.15 24.62 14.15
C ALA A 379 20.62 24.84 14.52
N ASP A 380 21.43 23.78 14.44
CA ASP A 380 22.87 23.84 14.70
C ASP A 380 23.57 24.78 13.72
N ILE A 381 23.20 24.71 12.43
CA ILE A 381 23.73 25.63 11.40
C ILE A 381 23.32 27.07 11.69
N GLY A 382 22.05 27.31 12.06
CA GLY A 382 21.56 28.66 12.38
C GLY A 382 22.24 29.25 13.62
N ASN A 383 22.43 28.46 14.67
CA ASN A 383 23.15 28.86 15.87
C ASN A 383 24.62 29.16 15.57
N GLY A 384 25.29 28.33 14.78
CA GLY A 384 26.67 28.57 14.33
C GLY A 384 26.80 29.85 13.50
N LEU A 385 25.84 30.12 12.60
CA LEU A 385 25.81 31.37 11.82
C LEU A 385 25.65 32.61 12.71
N ASN A 386 24.79 32.53 13.72
CA ASN A 386 24.61 33.62 14.68
C ASN A 386 25.88 33.86 15.52
N ALA A 387 26.55 32.80 15.98
CA ALA A 387 27.81 32.92 16.71
C ALA A 387 28.91 33.56 15.84
N MET A 388 28.98 33.20 14.55
CA MET A 388 29.91 33.82 13.61
C MET A 388 29.59 35.31 13.39
N ALA A 389 28.32 35.67 13.26
CA ALA A 389 27.87 37.06 13.13
C ALA A 389 28.29 37.90 14.36
N GLU A 390 28.12 37.34 15.56
CA GLU A 390 28.52 37.97 16.83
C GLU A 390 30.03 38.21 16.90
N ALA A 391 30.83 37.20 16.52
CA ALA A 391 32.29 37.30 16.50
C ALA A 391 32.79 38.36 15.51
N PHE A 392 32.18 38.47 14.32
CA PHE A 392 32.50 39.52 13.36
C PHE A 392 32.10 40.91 13.86
N ALA A 393 30.90 41.07 14.43
CA ALA A 393 30.44 42.33 15.00
C ALA A 393 31.39 42.82 16.11
N SER A 394 31.80 41.91 17.00
CA SER A 394 32.75 42.21 18.07
C SER A 394 34.13 42.60 17.52
N SER A 395 34.62 41.89 16.50
CA SER A 395 35.92 42.19 15.86
C SER A 395 35.94 43.56 15.19
N ILE A 396 34.87 43.93 14.48
CA ILE A 396 34.73 45.26 13.86
C ILE A 396 34.62 46.35 14.94
N SER A 397 33.85 46.11 16.00
CA SER A 397 33.76 47.04 17.14
C SER A 397 35.11 47.27 17.82
N HIS A 398 35.91 46.21 17.97
CA HIS A 398 37.26 46.31 18.52
C HIS A 398 38.18 47.12 17.59
N MET A 399 38.13 46.87 16.28
CA MET A 399 38.92 47.60 15.29
C MET A 399 38.56 49.09 15.24
N ASP A 400 37.28 49.44 15.37
CA ASP A 400 36.80 50.82 15.45
C ASP A 400 37.36 51.52 16.69
N ARG A 401 37.30 50.86 17.85
CA ARG A 401 37.90 51.37 19.11
C ARG A 401 39.41 51.58 18.98
N THR A 402 40.14 50.61 18.44
CA THR A 402 41.59 50.74 18.24
C THR A 402 41.91 51.87 17.26
N SER A 403 41.07 52.10 16.24
CA SER A 403 41.23 53.22 15.31
C SER A 403 41.02 54.57 15.99
N TYR A 404 40.05 54.70 16.90
CA TYR A 404 39.89 55.90 17.73
C TYR A 404 41.07 56.13 18.66
N GLU A 405 41.56 55.08 19.34
CA GLU A 405 42.74 55.15 20.20
C GLU A 405 43.98 55.57 19.41
N LEU A 406 44.18 55.01 18.21
CA LEU A 406 45.26 55.41 17.31
C LEU A 406 45.13 56.87 16.84
N SER A 407 43.91 57.32 16.55
CA SER A 407 43.65 58.73 16.20
C SER A 407 43.95 59.69 17.35
N ASP A 408 43.61 59.33 18.59
CA ASP A 408 43.96 60.12 19.79
C ASP A 408 45.48 60.17 19.99
N VAL A 409 46.16 59.04 19.86
CA VAL A 409 47.63 58.97 19.95
C VAL A 409 48.28 59.82 18.86
N ALA A 410 47.78 59.78 17.62
CA ALA A 410 48.29 60.60 16.53
C ALA A 410 48.10 62.11 16.81
N ALA A 411 46.94 62.50 17.37
CA ALA A 411 46.69 63.89 17.76
C ALA A 411 47.65 64.36 18.87
N ARG A 412 47.88 63.52 19.89
CA ARG A 412 48.86 63.79 20.96
C ARG A 412 50.29 63.84 20.44
N LEU A 413 50.66 62.99 19.49
CA LEU A 413 51.97 63.05 18.86
C LEU A 413 52.15 64.37 18.10
N GLY A 414 51.11 64.84 17.41
CA GLY A 414 51.09 66.14 16.76
C GLY A 414 51.35 67.30 17.74
N THR A 415 50.71 67.28 18.91
CA THR A 415 50.96 68.31 19.94
C THR A 415 52.37 68.22 20.53
N SER A 416 52.88 67.00 20.79
CA SER A 416 54.26 66.80 21.25
C SER A 416 55.31 67.28 20.25
N ILE A 417 55.10 67.04 18.95
CA ILE A 417 55.97 67.56 17.88
C ILE A 417 55.93 69.09 17.86
N GLY A 418 54.75 69.70 18.05
CA GLY A 418 54.60 71.15 18.17
C GLY A 418 55.40 71.74 19.33
N LEU A 419 55.31 71.12 20.52
CA LEU A 419 56.08 71.49 21.70
C LEU A 419 57.59 71.31 21.49
N ALA A 420 58.01 70.18 20.93
CA ALA A 420 59.42 69.91 20.65
C ALA A 420 60.02 70.94 19.68
N LYS A 421 59.26 71.34 18.65
CA LYS A 421 59.65 72.42 17.74
C LYS A 421 59.84 73.76 18.48
N GLN A 422 58.94 74.09 19.41
CA GLN A 422 59.06 75.30 20.22
C GLN A 422 60.29 75.25 21.13
N SER A 423 60.54 74.13 21.79
CA SER A 423 61.75 73.93 22.62
C SER A 423 63.03 74.02 21.80
N MET A 424 63.08 73.44 20.60
CA MET A 424 64.23 73.58 19.70
C MET A 424 64.49 75.03 19.29
N ASN A 425 63.45 75.80 18.97
CA ASN A 425 63.60 77.22 18.67
C ASN A 425 64.16 78.01 19.87
N ALA A 426 63.70 77.70 21.08
CA ALA A 426 64.22 78.32 22.30
C ALA A 426 65.69 77.95 22.55
N GLN A 427 66.05 76.67 22.39
CA GLN A 427 67.43 76.21 22.52
C GLN A 427 68.35 76.83 21.45
N GLN A 428 67.86 77.02 20.22
CA GLN A 428 68.60 77.72 19.17
C GLN A 428 68.89 79.17 19.58
N ALA A 429 67.90 79.90 20.11
CA ALA A 429 68.09 81.26 20.59
C ALA A 429 69.08 81.33 21.76
N GLU A 430 69.03 80.38 22.70
CA GLU A 430 69.99 80.28 23.80
C GLU A 430 71.40 79.99 23.27
N THR A 431 71.54 79.15 22.24
CA THR A 431 72.82 78.88 21.57
C THR A 431 73.37 80.13 20.88
N GLU A 432 72.52 80.96 20.25
CA GLU A 432 72.91 82.26 19.69
C GLU A 432 73.39 83.23 20.77
N GLN A 433 72.76 83.23 21.95
CA GLN A 433 73.24 84.00 23.10
C GLN A 433 74.59 83.50 23.61
N VAL A 434 74.79 82.19 23.69
CA VAL A 434 76.09 81.61 24.06
C VAL A 434 77.17 81.99 23.04
N ALA A 435 76.86 81.94 21.74
CA ALA A 435 77.79 82.38 20.69
C ALA A 435 78.14 83.88 20.83
N THR A 436 77.17 84.72 21.17
CA THR A 436 77.37 86.15 21.46
C THR A 436 78.28 86.32 22.68
N ALA A 437 78.02 85.58 23.76
CA ALA A 437 78.83 85.61 24.97
C ALA A 437 80.28 85.16 24.71
N ILE A 438 80.50 84.13 23.90
CA ILE A 438 81.83 83.70 23.46
C ILE A 438 82.55 84.81 22.69
N ASN A 439 81.84 85.56 21.85
CA ASN A 439 82.41 86.67 21.10
C ASN A 439 82.86 87.81 22.03
N GLU A 440 82.03 88.19 23.00
CA GLU A 440 82.44 89.17 24.04
C GLU A 440 83.58 88.66 24.90
N MET A 441 83.57 87.38 25.28
CA MET A 441 84.63 86.76 26.06
C MET A 441 85.96 86.75 25.31
N THR A 442 85.93 86.53 23.99
CA THR A 442 87.11 86.58 23.11
C THR A 442 87.69 88.00 23.04
N ALA A 443 86.83 89.02 22.94
CA ALA A 443 87.25 90.42 23.00
C ALA A 443 87.88 90.76 24.36
N SER A 444 87.28 90.31 25.46
CA SER A 444 87.82 90.51 26.81
C SER A 444 89.18 89.84 27.01
N VAL A 445 89.39 88.64 26.46
CA VAL A 445 90.70 87.96 26.48
C VAL A 445 91.75 88.74 25.67
N ALA A 446 91.37 89.34 24.54
CA ALA A 446 92.27 90.19 23.76
C ALA A 446 92.67 91.46 24.52
N ASP A 447 91.72 92.11 25.20
CA ASP A 447 91.99 93.28 26.07
C ASP A 447 92.92 92.93 27.24
N VAL A 448 92.75 91.75 27.85
CA VAL A 448 93.64 91.25 28.91
C VAL A 448 95.04 91.01 28.36
N ALA A 449 95.18 90.41 27.18
CA ALA A 449 96.48 90.19 26.54
C ALA A 449 97.20 91.52 26.25
N GLN A 450 96.49 92.50 25.70
CA GLN A 450 97.04 93.83 25.42
C GLN A 450 97.46 94.58 26.69
N ASN A 451 96.67 94.52 27.76
CA ASN A 451 97.05 95.09 29.06
C ASN A 451 98.27 94.39 29.66
N THR A 452 98.39 93.08 29.48
CA THR A 452 99.55 92.31 29.98
C THR A 452 100.82 92.68 29.23
N GLU A 453 100.75 92.88 27.91
CA GLU A 453 101.87 93.38 27.08
C GLU A 453 102.27 94.81 27.47
N GLY A 454 101.28 95.70 27.68
CA GLY A 454 101.52 97.05 28.19
C GLY A 454 102.20 97.07 29.57
N ALA A 455 101.79 96.19 30.48
CA ALA A 455 102.42 96.04 31.79
C ALA A 455 103.87 95.54 31.70
N ALA A 456 104.15 94.61 30.78
CA ALA A 456 105.50 94.12 30.53
C ALA A 456 106.43 95.22 30.00
N MET A 457 105.95 96.05 29.07
CA MET A 457 106.71 97.21 28.57
C MET A 457 107.01 98.23 29.68
N ALA A 458 106.03 98.52 30.55
CA ALA A 458 106.22 99.42 31.68
C ALA A 458 107.26 98.89 32.68
N ALA A 459 107.24 97.57 32.95
CA ALA A 459 108.23 96.92 33.81
C ALA A 459 109.66 96.99 33.23
N ASP A 460 109.82 96.82 31.91
CA ASP A 460 111.11 96.91 31.24
C ASP A 460 111.67 98.35 31.23
N ALA A 461 110.81 99.35 31.04
CA ALA A 461 111.17 100.76 31.15
C ALA A 461 111.64 101.12 32.58
N ALA A 462 110.94 100.62 33.61
CA ALA A 462 111.33 100.82 35.00
C ALA A 462 112.70 100.16 35.34
N ASN A 463 112.93 98.96 34.81
CA ASN A 463 114.20 98.24 34.95
C ASN A 463 115.37 99.02 34.32
N THR A 464 115.15 99.59 33.14
CA THR A 464 116.14 100.43 32.44
C THR A 464 116.49 101.68 33.24
N ALA A 465 115.47 102.39 33.77
CA ALA A 465 115.67 103.57 34.60
C ALA A 465 116.44 103.27 35.90
N SER A 466 116.18 102.12 36.54
CA SER A 466 116.93 101.69 37.72
C SER A 466 118.41 101.39 37.43
N ARG A 467 118.73 100.81 36.26
CA ARG A 467 120.14 100.57 35.87
C ARG A 467 120.92 101.86 35.63
N ASP A 468 120.29 102.86 35.01
CA ASP A 468 120.91 104.16 34.81
C ASP A 468 121.12 104.90 36.15
N GLY A 469 120.16 104.81 37.06
CA GLY A 469 120.32 105.32 38.43
C GLY A 469 121.50 104.68 39.17
N LEU A 470 121.68 103.35 39.03
CA LEU A 470 122.80 102.63 39.64
C LEU A 470 124.16 103.10 39.10
N ARG A 471 124.24 103.36 37.79
CA ARG A 471 125.46 103.86 37.12
C ARG A 471 125.88 105.24 37.62
N ILE A 472 124.91 106.15 37.78
CA ILE A 472 125.14 107.50 38.32
C ILE A 472 125.63 107.41 39.77
N MET A 473 125.02 106.56 40.61
CA MET A 473 125.49 106.31 41.98
C MET A 473 126.94 105.80 42.03
N GLY A 474 127.33 104.91 41.11
CA GLY A 474 128.71 104.43 41.00
C GLY A 474 129.72 105.53 40.64
N GLN A 475 129.38 106.43 39.71
CA GLN A 475 130.22 107.58 39.35
C GLN A 475 130.35 108.59 40.51
N THR A 476 129.25 108.84 41.23
CA THR A 476 129.28 109.70 42.42
C THR A 476 130.20 109.14 43.50
N HIS A 477 130.15 107.82 43.73
CA HIS A 477 131.04 107.16 44.70
C HIS A 477 132.52 107.32 44.35
N SER A 478 132.93 107.13 43.09
CA SER A 478 134.35 107.30 42.72
C SER A 478 134.82 108.75 42.81
N THR A 479 133.93 109.71 42.57
CA THR A 479 134.26 111.14 42.60
C THR A 479 134.46 111.64 44.05
N ILE A 480 133.68 111.11 45.01
CA ILE A 480 133.85 111.42 46.44
C ILE A 480 135.19 110.89 46.97
N GLN A 481 135.63 109.72 46.50
CA GLN A 481 136.84 109.08 46.99
C GLN A 481 138.14 109.76 46.50
N ALA A 482 138.08 110.47 45.37
CA ALA A 482 139.24 111.16 44.79
C ALA A 482 139.53 112.55 45.39
N LEU A 483 138.65 113.09 46.25
CA LEU A 483 138.82 114.42 46.86
C LEU A 483 139.42 114.37 48.29
N ALA A 484 139.74 113.17 48.80
CA ALA A 484 140.16 112.93 50.18
C ALA A 484 141.67 112.64 50.37
N GLU A 485 142.48 112.73 49.31
CA GLU A 485 143.96 112.75 49.33
C GLU A 485 144.46 114.03 48.65
#